data_AF-A0A6V7J2M1-F1
#
_entry.id   AF-A0A6V7J2M1-F1
#
_cell.length_a   1.000
_cell.length_b   1.000
_cell.length_c   1.000
_cell.angle_alpha   90.00
_cell.angle_beta   90.00
_cell.angle_gamma   90.00
#
_symmetry.space_group_name_H-M   'P 1'
#
loop_
_entity.id
_entity.type
_entity.pdbx_description
1 polymer ?
#
loop_
_entity_poly.entity_id
_entity_poly.type
_entity_poly.pdbx_seq_one_letter_code
_entity_poly.pdbx_strand_id
1 'polypeptide(L)'
;VLAETEEAQKCILMNMYALWKNHYQMMVVLTDKFLKTGIIECSAIANWIFSKEMLPEFTKLYIWEILHLTIRKKNMHVIKLTKELTEAREKMRRDENKSGSSSDEEDANKEKGERPSEEVLERMEEKLEAAQADQKNLFLIIFQRFIMILSEHLVRCDTDGIDYNTHWYRWTIGRLQQVFLTHHEQVMKYSSTLETLLFTPDLDPHILDIFHQFVSLRA
;
A
#
# COMPACT_ATOMS: atom_id res chain seq x y z
N VAL A 1 -8.64 -22.84 -4.36
CA VAL A 1 -8.31 -21.77 -5.33
C VAL A 1 -6.83 -21.88 -5.68
N LEU A 2 -6.40 -21.63 -6.94
CA LEU A 2 -5.02 -21.92 -7.40
C LEU A 2 -3.90 -21.04 -6.77
N ALA A 3 -4.25 -20.00 -6.02
CA ALA A 3 -3.32 -18.96 -5.55
C ALA A 3 -3.46 -18.64 -4.05
N GLU A 4 -3.78 -19.64 -3.22
CA GLU A 4 -3.98 -19.43 -1.77
C GLU A 4 -2.67 -19.19 -1.01
N THR A 5 -1.54 -19.66 -1.52
CA THR A 5 -0.23 -19.50 -0.86
C THR A 5 0.61 -18.42 -1.53
N GLU A 6 1.53 -17.81 -0.77
CA GLU A 6 2.47 -16.80 -1.29
C GLU A 6 3.34 -17.39 -2.41
N GLU A 7 3.73 -18.66 -2.32
CA GLU A 7 4.50 -19.36 -3.35
C GLU A 7 3.70 -19.51 -4.66
N ALA A 8 2.40 -19.79 -4.55
CA ALA A 8 1.53 -19.89 -5.71
C ALA A 8 1.33 -18.53 -6.38
N GLN A 9 1.12 -17.45 -5.60
CA GLN A 9 1.06 -16.10 -6.12
C GLN A 9 2.37 -15.68 -6.80
N LYS A 10 3.52 -15.98 -6.18
CA LYS A 10 4.85 -15.78 -6.79
C LYS A 10 4.97 -16.55 -8.10
N CYS A 11 4.56 -17.82 -8.14
CA CYS A 11 4.58 -18.63 -9.35
C CYS A 11 3.75 -18.01 -10.48
N ILE A 12 2.55 -17.49 -10.18
CA ILE A 12 1.70 -16.81 -11.17
C ILE A 12 2.39 -15.57 -11.73
N LEU A 13 3.00 -14.74 -10.88
CA LEU A 13 3.74 -13.54 -11.32
C LEU A 13 4.92 -13.88 -12.21
N MET A 14 5.67 -14.93 -11.85
CA MET A 14 6.80 -15.41 -12.64
C MET A 14 6.38 -15.94 -14.01
N ASN A 15 5.27 -16.68 -14.09
CA ASN A 15 4.73 -17.17 -15.37
C ASN A 15 4.18 -16.01 -16.23
N MET A 16 3.47 -15.05 -15.62
CA MET A 16 3.02 -13.85 -16.31
C MET A 16 4.21 -13.10 -16.93
N TYR A 17 5.27 -12.89 -16.15
CA TYR A 17 6.49 -12.24 -16.61
C TYR A 17 7.16 -13.02 -17.75
N ALA A 18 7.34 -14.34 -17.59
CA ALA A 18 7.96 -15.17 -18.62
C ALA A 18 7.24 -15.06 -19.98
N LEU A 19 5.91 -14.95 -19.97
CA LEU A 19 5.08 -14.85 -21.16
C LEU A 19 5.04 -13.42 -21.75
N TRP A 20 4.96 -12.40 -20.88
CA TRP A 20 4.63 -11.03 -21.30
C TRP A 20 5.75 -9.99 -21.07
N LYS A 21 6.97 -10.40 -20.74
CA LYS A 21 8.12 -9.48 -20.51
C LYS A 21 8.38 -8.48 -21.65
N ASN A 22 8.02 -8.82 -22.89
CA ASN A 22 8.19 -7.93 -24.06
C ASN A 22 6.99 -6.99 -24.30
N HIS A 23 5.92 -7.09 -23.52
CA HIS A 23 4.72 -6.28 -23.64
C HIS A 23 4.38 -5.59 -22.31
N TYR A 24 5.04 -4.48 -22.05
CA TYR A 24 4.95 -3.76 -20.77
C TYR A 24 3.52 -3.35 -20.38
N GLN A 25 2.73 -2.85 -21.32
CA GLN A 25 1.33 -2.49 -21.03
C GLN A 25 0.50 -3.71 -20.61
N MET A 26 0.72 -4.88 -21.21
CA MET A 26 0.03 -6.11 -20.83
C MET A 26 0.42 -6.53 -19.40
N MET A 27 1.70 -6.40 -19.03
CA MET A 27 2.15 -6.63 -17.65
C MET A 27 1.40 -5.75 -16.64
N VAL A 28 1.23 -4.46 -16.94
CA VAL A 28 0.51 -3.52 -16.06
C VAL A 28 -0.97 -3.91 -15.95
N VAL A 29 -1.64 -4.17 -17.08
CA VAL A 29 -3.09 -4.48 -17.12
C VAL A 29 -3.40 -5.83 -16.47
N LEU A 30 -2.58 -6.86 -16.68
CA LEU A 30 -2.77 -8.16 -16.04
C LEU A 30 -2.54 -8.06 -14.53
N THR A 31 -1.52 -7.35 -14.09
CA THR A 31 -1.30 -7.10 -12.66
C THR A 31 -2.47 -6.36 -12.03
N ASP A 32 -3.00 -5.33 -12.71
CA ASP A 32 -4.22 -4.65 -12.30
C ASP A 32 -5.39 -5.64 -12.20
N LYS A 33 -5.57 -6.54 -13.17
CA LYS A 33 -6.65 -7.51 -13.14
C LYS A 33 -6.52 -8.47 -11.95
N PHE A 34 -5.33 -9.03 -11.73
CA PHE A 34 -5.07 -9.98 -10.64
C PHE A 34 -5.31 -9.38 -9.25
N LEU A 35 -4.90 -8.13 -9.04
CA LEU A 35 -5.18 -7.40 -7.81
C LEU A 35 -6.68 -7.14 -7.61
N LYS A 36 -7.42 -6.83 -8.68
CA LYS A 36 -8.87 -6.57 -8.61
C LYS A 36 -9.69 -7.82 -8.31
N THR A 37 -9.24 -8.97 -8.80
CA THR A 37 -9.92 -10.26 -8.60
C THR A 37 -9.46 -10.99 -7.35
N GLY A 38 -8.52 -10.43 -6.57
CA GLY A 38 -7.98 -11.07 -5.37
C GLY A 38 -7.16 -12.33 -5.65
N ILE A 39 -6.65 -12.49 -6.89
CA ILE A 39 -5.78 -13.63 -7.23
C ILE A 39 -4.39 -13.41 -6.64
N ILE A 40 -3.95 -12.15 -6.56
CA ILE A 40 -2.64 -11.76 -6.06
C ILE A 40 -2.83 -10.62 -5.07
N GLU A 41 -2.12 -10.71 -3.96
CA GLU A 41 -2.09 -9.70 -2.92
C GLU A 41 -1.08 -8.59 -3.22
N CYS A 42 -1.29 -7.41 -2.61
CA CYS A 42 -0.40 -6.27 -2.80
C CYS A 42 1.03 -6.56 -2.29
N SER A 43 1.15 -7.32 -1.20
CA SER A 43 2.42 -7.79 -0.61
C SER A 43 3.22 -8.63 -1.60
N ALA A 44 2.59 -9.58 -2.28
CA ALA A 44 3.22 -10.44 -3.28
C ALA A 44 3.76 -9.63 -4.47
N ILE A 45 3.02 -8.61 -4.94
CA ILE A 45 3.52 -7.70 -5.99
C ILE A 45 4.74 -6.92 -5.51
N ALA A 46 4.70 -6.37 -4.29
CA ALA A 46 5.85 -5.66 -3.72
C ALA A 46 7.07 -6.59 -3.65
N ASN A 47 6.94 -7.79 -3.08
CA ASN A 47 8.02 -8.76 -3.01
C ASN A 47 8.56 -9.17 -4.39
N TRP A 48 7.69 -9.33 -5.38
CA TRP A 48 8.08 -9.70 -6.74
C TRP A 48 8.87 -8.59 -7.45
N ILE A 49 8.48 -7.33 -7.31
CA ILE A 49 9.19 -6.19 -7.93
C ILE A 49 10.65 -6.09 -7.46
N PHE A 50 10.89 -6.35 -6.18
CA PHE A 50 12.24 -6.31 -5.58
C PHE A 50 12.97 -7.68 -5.62
N SER A 51 12.42 -8.65 -6.35
CA SER A 51 13.03 -9.97 -6.49
C SER A 51 14.26 -9.95 -7.40
N LYS A 52 15.14 -10.95 -7.24
CA LYS A 52 16.38 -11.06 -8.03
C LYS A 52 16.08 -11.21 -9.52
N GLU A 53 14.96 -11.86 -9.84
CA GLU A 53 14.48 -12.13 -11.19
C GLU A 53 14.05 -10.85 -11.92
N MET A 54 13.66 -9.81 -11.18
CA MET A 54 13.23 -8.51 -11.72
C MET A 54 14.35 -7.47 -11.78
N LEU A 55 15.54 -7.77 -11.26
CA LEU A 55 16.69 -6.84 -11.30
C LEU A 55 17.00 -6.28 -12.71
N PRO A 56 16.98 -7.08 -13.80
CA PRO A 56 17.24 -6.55 -15.15
C PRO A 56 16.19 -5.54 -15.63
N GLU A 57 14.98 -5.61 -15.06
CA GLU A 57 13.85 -4.77 -15.44
C GLU A 57 13.66 -3.59 -14.47
N PHE A 58 14.38 -3.57 -13.35
CA PHE A 58 14.12 -2.68 -12.21
C PHE A 58 14.20 -1.19 -12.56
N THR A 59 14.98 -0.81 -13.57
CA THR A 59 15.09 0.58 -14.04
C THR A 59 14.03 0.95 -15.09
N LYS A 60 13.18 0.02 -15.53
CA LYS A 60 12.13 0.27 -16.51
C LYS A 60 10.87 0.84 -15.86
N LEU A 61 10.24 1.79 -16.53
CA LEU A 61 9.11 2.57 -15.99
C LEU A 61 7.90 1.71 -15.56
N TYR A 62 7.60 0.65 -16.31
CA TYR A 62 6.40 -0.16 -16.06
C TYR A 62 6.43 -0.87 -14.69
N ILE A 63 7.61 -1.20 -14.17
CA ILE A 63 7.77 -1.78 -12.82
C ILE A 63 7.26 -0.82 -11.76
N TRP A 64 7.63 0.45 -11.88
CA TRP A 64 7.22 1.50 -10.95
C TRP A 64 5.75 1.86 -11.14
N GLU A 65 5.25 1.83 -12.37
CA GLU A 65 3.82 1.96 -12.62
C GLU A 65 3.01 0.87 -11.90
N ILE A 66 3.46 -0.39 -11.96
CA ILE A 66 2.85 -1.50 -11.22
C ILE A 66 2.89 -1.26 -9.71
N LEU A 67 4.04 -0.83 -9.17
CA LEU A 67 4.17 -0.53 -7.73
C LEU A 67 3.18 0.56 -7.29
N HIS A 68 3.17 1.69 -8.00
CA HIS A 68 2.27 2.81 -7.66
C HIS A 68 0.80 2.47 -7.89
N LEU A 69 0.48 1.65 -8.90
CA LEU A 69 -0.87 1.12 -9.10
C LEU A 69 -1.31 0.26 -7.91
N THR A 70 -0.42 -0.60 -7.42
CA THR A 70 -0.67 -1.48 -6.29
C THR A 70 -0.94 -0.68 -5.02
N ILE A 71 -0.09 0.29 -4.70
CA ILE A 71 -0.28 1.17 -3.54
C ILE A 71 -1.59 1.96 -3.66
N ARG A 72 -1.87 2.56 -4.83
CA ARG A 72 -3.11 3.31 -5.06
C ARG A 72 -4.34 2.46 -4.81
N LYS A 73 -4.34 1.20 -5.23
CA LYS A 73 -5.47 0.29 -4.96
C LYS A 73 -5.67 0.04 -3.49
N LYS A 74 -4.60 -0.22 -2.74
CA LYS A 74 -4.71 -0.45 -1.30
C LYS A 74 -5.22 0.82 -0.60
N ASN A 75 -4.72 1.99 -0.99
CA ASN A 75 -5.21 3.28 -0.49
C ASN A 75 -6.71 3.49 -0.78
N MET A 76 -7.14 3.23 -2.02
CA MET A 76 -8.55 3.36 -2.41
C MET A 76 -9.45 2.39 -1.65
N HIS A 77 -8.98 1.18 -1.36
CA HIS A 77 -9.75 0.21 -0.56
C HIS A 77 -10.00 0.73 0.87
N VAL A 78 -8.97 1.24 1.54
CA VAL A 78 -9.11 1.83 2.89
C VAL A 78 -10.00 3.06 2.88
N ILE A 79 -9.86 3.94 1.89
CA ILE A 79 -10.72 5.13 1.75
C ILE A 79 -12.18 4.73 1.56
N LYS A 80 -12.45 3.72 0.73
CA LYS A 80 -13.80 3.21 0.51
C LYS A 80 -14.42 2.67 1.80
N LEU A 81 -13.70 1.81 2.54
CA LEU A 81 -14.19 1.26 3.80
C LEU A 81 -14.40 2.33 4.87
N THR A 82 -13.50 3.33 4.93
CA THR A 82 -13.64 4.46 5.86
C THR A 82 -14.92 5.24 5.56
N LYS A 83 -15.19 5.49 4.28
CA LYS A 83 -16.39 6.20 3.84
C LYS A 83 -17.66 5.42 4.17
N GLU A 84 -17.69 4.11 3.86
CA GLU A 84 -18.82 3.23 4.15
C GLU A 84 -19.14 3.17 5.65
N LEU A 85 -18.12 3.03 6.51
CA LEU A 85 -18.28 3.05 7.96
C LEU A 85 -18.82 4.40 8.46
N THR A 86 -18.29 5.51 7.93
CA THR A 86 -18.74 6.86 8.31
C THR A 86 -20.20 7.09 7.93
N GLU A 87 -20.61 6.67 6.73
CA GLU A 87 -22.00 6.78 6.26
C GLU A 87 -22.95 5.90 7.08
N ALA A 88 -22.53 4.69 7.46
CA ALA A 88 -23.32 3.81 8.31
C ALA A 88 -23.52 4.38 9.73
N ARG A 89 -22.46 4.96 10.33
CA ARG A 89 -22.54 5.65 11.63
C ARG A 89 -23.46 6.86 11.60
N GLU A 90 -23.37 7.69 10.56
CA GLU A 90 -24.26 8.86 10.40
C GLU A 90 -25.72 8.46 10.20
N LYS A 91 -26.00 7.37 9.48
CA LYS A 91 -27.36 6.85 9.31
C LYS A 91 -27.95 6.42 10.66
N MET A 92 -27.18 5.70 11.48
CA MET A 92 -27.60 5.27 12.82
C MET A 92 -27.91 6.48 13.72
N ARG A 93 -27.02 7.49 13.77
CA ARG A 93 -27.23 8.70 14.58
C ARG A 93 -28.49 9.49 14.16
N ARG A 94 -28.81 9.53 12.86
CA ARG A 94 -30.02 10.19 12.35
C ARG A 94 -31.29 9.45 12.75
N ASP A 95 -31.25 8.12 12.81
CA ASP A 95 -32.39 7.31 13.22
C ASP A 95 -32.65 7.38 14.73
N GLU A 96 -31.60 7.55 15.55
CA GLU A 96 -31.71 7.78 17.00
C GLU A 96 -32.35 9.14 17.33
N ASN A 97 -31.89 10.22 16.69
CA ASN A 97 -32.45 11.56 16.88
C ASN A 97 -33.92 11.66 16.46
N LYS A 98 -34.35 10.88 15.45
CA LYS A 98 -35.77 10.80 15.06
C LYS A 98 -36.62 10.04 16.07
N SER A 99 -36.07 9.05 16.78
CA SER A 99 -36.79 8.35 17.85
C SER A 99 -36.82 9.10 19.19
N GLY A 100 -35.87 10.00 19.43
CA GLY A 100 -35.83 10.84 20.63
C GLY A 100 -36.70 12.11 20.57
N SER A 101 -37.21 12.47 19.38
CA SER A 101 -38.09 13.61 19.17
C SER A 101 -39.51 13.11 18.82
N SER A 102 -40.20 12.58 19.84
CA SER A 102 -41.64 12.28 19.77
C SER A 102 -42.39 13.26 20.67
N SER A 103 -42.66 14.45 20.14
CA SER A 103 -43.97 15.08 20.33
C SER A 103 -44.70 14.89 19.01
N ASP A 104 -45.84 14.22 19.14
CA ASP A 104 -46.94 14.07 18.20
C ASP A 104 -46.86 12.99 17.11
N GLU A 105 -47.83 12.08 17.23
CA GLU A 105 -48.14 10.92 16.42
C GLU A 105 -48.64 11.32 15.01
N GLU A 106 -48.79 10.28 14.17
CA GLU A 106 -49.40 10.28 12.83
C GLU A 106 -48.49 10.59 11.64
N ASP A 107 -47.65 9.61 11.25
CA ASP A 107 -47.68 9.13 9.86
C ASP A 107 -47.05 7.73 9.77
N ALA A 108 -47.90 6.72 9.91
CA ALA A 108 -47.54 5.36 9.58
C ALA A 108 -47.41 5.26 8.06
N ASN A 109 -46.18 5.14 7.56
CA ASN A 109 -45.75 4.37 6.37
C ASN A 109 -44.67 5.09 5.54
N LYS A 110 -43.43 5.13 6.02
CA LYS A 110 -42.24 5.38 5.18
C LYS A 110 -41.11 4.44 5.56
N GLU A 111 -40.85 3.50 4.65
CA GLU A 111 -39.62 2.71 4.48
C GLU A 111 -38.78 2.51 5.74
N LYS A 112 -39.02 1.40 6.44
CA LYS A 112 -38.01 0.78 7.31
C LYS A 112 -36.85 0.33 6.43
N GLY A 113 -36.02 1.26 5.96
CA GLY A 113 -34.67 0.93 5.55
C GLY A 113 -34.01 0.29 6.76
N GLU A 114 -33.55 -0.95 6.60
CA GLU A 114 -32.87 -1.71 7.67
C GLU A 114 -31.90 -0.81 8.42
N ARG A 115 -32.16 -0.62 9.72
CA ARG A 115 -31.20 -0.01 10.64
C ARG A 115 -29.95 -0.89 10.56
N PRO A 116 -28.77 -0.33 10.25
CA PRO A 116 -27.53 -1.07 10.45
C PRO A 116 -27.50 -1.48 11.92
N SER A 117 -27.50 -2.78 12.22
CA SER A 117 -27.37 -3.22 13.60
C SER A 117 -25.99 -2.82 14.12
N GLU A 118 -25.87 -2.67 15.44
CA GLU A 118 -24.59 -2.42 16.11
C GLU A 118 -23.54 -3.49 15.71
N GLU A 119 -23.97 -4.75 15.57
CA GLU A 119 -23.15 -5.85 15.06
C GLU A 119 -22.62 -5.63 13.62
N VAL A 120 -23.39 -4.98 12.75
CA VAL A 120 -22.93 -4.65 11.39
C VAL A 120 -21.89 -3.53 11.42
N LEU A 121 -22.03 -2.54 12.31
CA LEU A 121 -21.03 -1.49 12.50
C LEU A 121 -19.71 -2.06 13.04
N GLU A 122 -19.77 -2.92 14.05
CA GLU A 122 -18.60 -3.60 14.62
C GLU A 122 -17.86 -4.39 13.54
N ARG A 123 -18.56 -5.21 12.75
CA ARG A 123 -17.95 -5.94 11.62
C ARG A 123 -17.36 -5.02 10.54
N MET A 124 -17.92 -3.83 10.31
CA MET A 124 -17.36 -2.84 9.37
C MET A 124 -16.09 -2.20 9.93
N GLU A 125 -16.06 -1.94 11.24
CA GLU A 125 -14.89 -1.41 11.94
C GLU A 125 -13.73 -2.41 11.94
N GLU A 126 -13.98 -3.67 12.29
CA GLU A 126 -12.98 -4.76 12.20
C GLU A 126 -12.38 -4.88 10.79
N LYS A 127 -13.22 -4.81 9.75
CA LYS A 127 -12.75 -4.83 8.35
C LYS A 127 -11.90 -3.63 8.00
N LEU A 128 -12.25 -2.45 8.51
CA LEU A 128 -11.47 -1.24 8.26
C LEU A 128 -10.11 -1.32 8.96
N GLU A 129 -10.06 -1.78 10.21
CA GLU A 129 -8.82 -1.96 10.97
C GLU A 129 -7.90 -2.98 10.27
N ALA A 130 -8.44 -4.12 9.83
CA ALA A 130 -7.68 -5.10 9.05
C ALA A 130 -7.13 -4.49 7.75
N ALA A 131 -7.95 -3.73 7.02
CA ALA A 131 -7.52 -3.08 5.78
C ALA A 131 -6.42 -2.02 6.02
N GLN A 132 -6.50 -1.28 7.13
CA GLN A 132 -5.47 -0.31 7.54
C GLN A 132 -4.17 -1.01 7.98
N ALA A 133 -4.27 -2.11 8.71
CA ALA A 133 -3.13 -2.93 9.11
C ALA A 133 -2.39 -3.48 7.89
N ASP A 134 -3.12 -4.02 6.92
CA ASP A 134 -2.53 -4.47 5.66
C ASP A 134 -1.92 -3.34 4.85
N GLN A 135 -2.55 -2.16 4.81
CA GLN A 135 -2.00 -0.99 4.12
C GLN A 135 -0.67 -0.56 4.74
N LYS A 136 -0.63 -0.49 6.08
CA LYS A 136 0.59 -0.22 6.83
C LYS A 136 1.66 -1.28 6.51
N ASN A 137 1.30 -2.56 6.54
CA ASN A 137 2.22 -3.65 6.23
C ASN A 137 2.77 -3.58 4.80
N LEU A 138 1.94 -3.19 3.82
CA LEU A 138 2.39 -2.97 2.44
C LEU A 138 3.48 -1.90 2.38
N PHE A 139 3.30 -0.76 3.06
CA PHE A 139 4.33 0.27 3.12
C PHE A 139 5.60 -0.23 3.82
N LEU A 140 5.47 -0.96 4.94
CA LEU A 140 6.62 -1.54 5.64
C LEU A 140 7.43 -2.46 4.72
N ILE A 141 6.76 -3.36 4.00
CA ILE A 141 7.42 -4.26 3.03
C ILE A 141 8.15 -3.44 1.96
N ILE A 142 7.50 -2.44 1.36
CA ILE A 142 8.10 -1.64 0.30
C ILE A 142 9.35 -0.90 0.80
N PHE A 143 9.26 -0.22 1.95
CA PHE A 143 10.39 0.52 2.51
C PHE A 143 11.51 -0.39 2.98
N GLN A 144 11.19 -1.52 3.62
CA GLN A 144 12.18 -2.53 3.99
C GLN A 144 12.93 -3.07 2.77
N ARG A 145 12.22 -3.33 1.66
CA ARG A 145 12.86 -3.78 0.41
C ARG A 145 13.77 -2.73 -0.19
N PHE A 146 13.35 -1.46 -0.20
CA PHE A 146 14.20 -0.34 -0.62
C PHE A 146 15.48 -0.23 0.23
N ILE A 147 15.33 -0.22 1.56
CA ILE A 147 16.45 -0.16 2.50
C ILE A 147 17.41 -1.32 2.22
N MET A 148 16.90 -2.54 2.11
CA MET A 148 17.72 -3.73 1.88
C MET A 148 18.57 -3.60 0.60
N ILE A 149 17.98 -3.24 -0.54
CA ILE A 149 18.73 -3.16 -1.81
C ILE A 149 19.67 -1.96 -1.87
N LEU A 150 19.30 -0.83 -1.24
CA LEU A 150 20.15 0.36 -1.19
C LEU A 150 21.35 0.11 -0.29
N SER A 151 21.13 -0.46 0.90
CA SER A 151 22.21 -0.83 1.82
C SER A 151 23.14 -1.88 1.20
N GLU A 152 22.60 -2.90 0.51
CA GLU A 152 23.42 -3.89 -0.21
C GLU A 152 24.33 -3.21 -1.25
N HIS A 153 23.79 -2.25 -2.02
CA HIS A 153 24.57 -1.50 -3.00
C HIS A 153 25.64 -0.62 -2.35
N LEU A 154 25.30 0.10 -1.28
CA LEU A 154 26.25 0.97 -0.57
C LEU A 154 27.42 0.17 0.03
N VAL A 155 27.12 -0.94 0.71
CA VAL A 155 28.13 -1.85 1.28
C VAL A 155 29.01 -2.44 0.19
N ARG A 156 28.42 -2.83 -0.95
CA ARG A 156 29.19 -3.37 -2.07
C ARG A 156 30.13 -2.32 -2.66
N CYS A 157 29.66 -1.09 -2.87
CA CYS A 157 30.48 -0.02 -3.39
C CYS A 157 31.65 0.33 -2.45
N ASP A 158 31.39 0.37 -1.14
CA ASP A 158 32.44 0.56 -0.13
C ASP A 158 33.48 -0.57 -0.15
N THR A 159 33.02 -1.82 -0.20
CA THR A 159 33.88 -3.01 -0.27
C THR A 159 34.76 -3.02 -1.53
N ASP A 160 34.16 -2.67 -2.68
CA ASP A 160 34.84 -2.65 -3.98
C ASP A 160 35.69 -1.38 -4.19
N GLY A 161 35.62 -0.40 -3.26
CA GLY A 161 36.33 0.88 -3.34
C GLY A 161 35.87 1.75 -4.52
N ILE A 162 34.60 1.64 -4.92
CA ILE A 162 34.02 2.37 -6.05
C ILE A 162 33.00 3.41 -5.56
N ASP A 163 32.78 4.44 -6.37
CA ASP A 163 31.75 5.44 -6.09
C ASP A 163 30.35 4.81 -6.08
N TYR A 164 29.62 5.00 -4.97
CA TYR A 164 28.26 4.51 -4.83
C TYR A 164 27.27 5.24 -5.75
N ASN A 165 27.58 6.46 -6.19
CA ASN A 165 26.69 7.35 -6.96
C ASN A 165 26.55 6.92 -8.43
N THR A 166 26.18 5.67 -8.62
CA THR A 166 25.91 5.04 -9.91
C THR A 166 24.57 5.49 -10.48
N HIS A 167 24.36 5.25 -11.77
CA HIS A 167 23.05 5.46 -12.40
C HIS A 167 21.94 4.66 -11.69
N TRP A 168 22.23 3.40 -11.33
CA TRP A 168 21.28 2.56 -10.61
C TRP A 168 20.92 3.16 -9.24
N TYR A 169 21.92 3.62 -8.48
CA TYR A 169 21.70 4.23 -7.16
C TYR A 169 20.81 5.47 -7.27
N ARG A 170 21.15 6.43 -8.16
CA ARG A 170 20.36 7.65 -8.37
C ARG A 170 18.92 7.36 -8.78
N TRP A 171 18.74 6.33 -9.61
CA TRP A 171 17.42 5.88 -10.00
C TRP A 171 16.65 5.31 -8.81
N THR A 172 17.24 4.37 -8.08
CA THR A 172 16.59 3.67 -6.95
C THR A 172 16.26 4.63 -5.80
N ILE A 173 17.18 5.51 -5.41
CA ILE A 173 16.94 6.50 -4.36
C ILE A 173 15.86 7.50 -4.78
N GLY A 174 15.82 7.90 -6.06
CA GLY A 174 14.76 8.73 -6.61
C GLY A 174 13.39 8.04 -6.60
N ARG A 175 13.34 6.71 -6.76
CA ARG A 175 12.09 5.92 -6.64
C ARG A 175 11.62 5.78 -5.21
N LEU A 176 12.53 5.64 -4.24
CA LEU A 176 12.20 5.72 -2.82
C LEU A 176 11.56 7.08 -2.50
N GLN A 177 12.21 8.18 -2.91
CA GLN A 177 11.68 9.53 -2.74
C GLN A 177 10.30 9.70 -3.42
N GLN A 178 10.12 9.13 -4.62
CA GLN A 178 8.83 9.18 -5.31
C GLN A 178 7.72 8.50 -4.51
N VAL A 179 7.98 7.38 -3.84
CA VAL A 179 6.97 6.71 -2.99
C VAL A 179 6.54 7.61 -1.83
N PHE A 180 7.50 8.25 -1.15
CA PHE A 180 7.22 9.23 -0.10
C PHE A 180 6.35 10.38 -0.59
N LEU A 181 6.73 11.01 -1.71
CA LEU A 181 6.04 12.19 -2.23
C LEU A 181 4.65 11.86 -2.81
N THR A 182 4.53 10.76 -3.55
CA THR A 182 3.27 10.40 -4.23
C THR A 182 2.19 9.97 -3.24
N HIS A 183 2.59 9.32 -2.13
CA HIS A 183 1.66 8.75 -1.15
C HIS A 183 1.79 9.41 0.23
N HIS A 184 2.20 10.67 0.25
CA HIS A 184 2.58 11.38 1.47
C HIS A 184 1.50 11.34 2.56
N GLU A 185 0.21 11.44 2.19
CA GLU A 185 -0.88 11.44 3.15
C GLU A 185 -0.96 10.15 3.95
N GLN A 186 -0.74 9.01 3.29
CA GLN A 186 -0.81 7.70 3.93
C GLN A 186 0.50 7.39 4.64
N VAL A 187 1.64 7.71 4.03
CA VAL A 187 2.95 7.46 4.64
C VAL A 187 3.13 8.28 5.92
N MET A 188 2.68 9.54 5.96
CA MET A 188 2.74 10.37 7.17
C MET A 188 1.96 9.78 8.35
N LYS A 189 0.85 9.07 8.11
CA LYS A 189 0.10 8.41 9.21
C LYS A 189 0.92 7.32 9.90
N TYR A 190 1.91 6.77 9.21
CA TYR A 190 2.76 5.70 9.70
C TYR A 190 4.19 6.15 10.00
N SER A 191 4.49 7.45 9.93
CA SER A 191 5.85 7.99 10.07
C SER A 191 6.53 7.54 11.36
N SER A 192 5.84 7.61 12.49
CA SER A 192 6.38 7.15 13.78
C SER A 192 6.72 5.65 13.79
N THR A 193 5.91 4.80 13.15
CA THR A 193 6.27 3.38 13.03
C THR A 193 7.45 3.18 12.09
N LEU A 194 7.50 3.93 10.98
CA LEU A 194 8.59 3.86 10.02
C LEU A 194 9.93 4.29 10.65
N GLU A 195 9.92 5.36 11.43
CA GLU A 195 11.08 5.85 12.20
C GLU A 195 11.56 4.81 13.22
N THR A 196 10.65 4.22 13.99
CA THR A 196 11.00 3.24 15.03
C THR A 196 11.48 1.89 14.47
N LEU A 197 10.96 1.44 13.33
CA LEU A 197 11.20 0.07 12.84
C LEU A 197 12.13 -0.03 11.63
N LEU A 198 12.22 1.01 10.79
CA LEU A 198 12.90 0.93 9.49
C LEU A 198 13.95 2.02 9.29
N PHE A 199 13.60 3.27 9.61
CA PHE A 199 14.46 4.45 9.43
C PHE A 199 15.06 4.86 10.77
N THR A 200 15.75 3.92 11.40
CA THR A 200 16.39 4.08 12.70
C THR A 200 17.75 4.78 12.57
N PRO A 201 18.31 5.36 13.65
CA PRO A 201 19.57 6.12 13.59
C PRO A 201 20.80 5.33 13.13
N ASP A 202 20.75 4.00 13.16
CA ASP A 202 21.78 3.09 12.67
C ASP A 202 21.70 2.82 11.16
N LEU A 203 20.64 3.26 10.49
CA LEU A 203 20.53 3.18 9.03
C LEU A 203 21.56 4.11 8.36
N ASP A 204 22.07 3.70 7.20
CA ASP A 204 23.00 4.52 6.41
C ASP A 204 22.44 5.94 6.17
N PRO A 205 23.23 6.99 6.45
CA PRO A 205 22.78 8.38 6.34
C PRO A 205 22.19 8.74 4.98
N HIS A 206 22.71 8.17 3.88
CA HIS A 206 22.23 8.49 2.53
C HIS A 206 20.78 8.04 2.30
N ILE A 207 20.35 6.97 2.97
CA ILE A 207 18.98 6.47 2.91
C ILE A 207 18.12 7.20 3.93
N LEU A 208 18.64 7.36 5.16
CA LEU A 208 17.94 8.01 6.27
C LEU A 208 17.58 9.47 5.96
N ASP A 209 18.47 10.20 5.30
CA ASP A 209 18.25 11.58 4.90
C ASP A 209 17.01 11.77 4.01
N ILE A 210 16.67 10.79 3.16
CA ILE A 210 15.46 10.86 2.34
C ILE A 210 14.20 10.84 3.21
N PHE A 211 14.20 10.04 4.28
CA PHE A 211 13.10 10.00 5.22
C PHE A 211 13.01 11.30 6.03
N HIS A 212 14.13 11.84 6.52
CA HIS A 212 14.15 13.12 7.22
C HIS A 212 13.68 14.28 6.33
N GLN A 213 14.12 14.32 5.08
CA GLN A 213 13.64 15.30 4.08
C GLN A 213 12.13 15.19 3.85
N PHE A 214 11.58 13.99 3.88
CA PHE A 214 10.14 13.79 3.77
C PHE A 214 9.39 14.31 5.00
N VAL A 215 9.84 13.96 6.21
CA VAL A 215 9.21 14.39 7.46
C VAL A 215 9.27 15.92 7.63
N SER A 216 10.35 16.56 7.18
CA SER A 216 10.51 18.01 7.25
C SER A 216 9.54 18.80 6.37
N LEU A 217 8.88 18.17 5.38
CA LEU A 217 7.83 18.82 4.58
C LEU A 217 6.58 19.20 5.39
N ARG A 218 6.45 18.70 6.63
CA ARG A 218 5.35 19.00 7.55
C ARG A 218 5.79 19.57 8.91
N ALA A 219 7.09 19.74 9.12
CA ALA A 219 7.64 20.42 10.29
C ALA A 219 7.53 21.95 10.10
#